data_AF-A0A967LYL4-F1
#
_entry.id   AF-A0A967LYL4-F1
#
_cell.length_a   1.000
_cell.length_b   1.000
_cell.length_c   1.000
_cell.angle_alpha   90.00
_cell.angle_beta   90.00
_cell.angle_gamma   90.00
#
_symmetry.space_group_name_H-M   'P 1'
#
loop_
_entity.id
_entity.type
_entity.pdbx_description
1 polymer ?
#
loop_
_entity_poly.entity_id
_entity_poly.type
_entity_poly.pdbx_seq_one_letter_code
_entity_poly.pdbx_strand_id
1 'polypeptide(L)' 'MGVSRIDRKLCLAWQYDACGECYYNCPLKDEAIRDRPPDSESAQAGAGIRPWVDPEHCIGCGMCNYVCPVNEKIARMTFG' A
#
# COMPACT_ATOMS: atom_id res chain seq x y z
N MET A 1 17.27 -6.02 -2.86
CA MET A 1 16.16 -5.28 -3.50
C MET A 1 15.20 -4.82 -2.42
N GLY A 2 14.66 -3.59 -2.51
CA GLY A 2 13.84 -2.99 -1.44
C GLY A 2 12.35 -3.37 -1.54
N VAL A 3 11.68 -3.50 -0.40
CA VAL A 3 10.23 -3.74 -0.32
C VAL A 3 9.50 -2.42 -0.10
N SER A 4 8.38 -2.22 -0.78
CA SER A 4 7.55 -1.02 -0.58
C SER A 4 6.81 -1.09 0.76
N ARG A 5 6.68 0.05 1.45
CA ARG A 5 5.90 0.16 2.69
C ARG A 5 4.84 1.23 2.53
N ILE A 6 3.65 0.96 3.06
CA ILE A 6 2.55 1.93 3.12
C ILE A 6 2.59 2.60 4.48
N ASP A 7 2.82 3.90 4.49
CA ASP A 7 2.61 4.71 5.69
C ASP A 7 1.11 5.04 5.83
N ARG A 8 0.49 4.37 6.82
CA ARG A 8 -0.94 4.47 7.09
C ARG A 8 -1.38 5.88 7.49
N LYS A 9 -0.50 6.72 8.02
CA LYS A 9 -0.84 8.09 8.43
C LYS A 9 -1.07 9.03 7.25
N LEU A 10 -0.58 8.64 6.08
CA LEU A 10 -0.53 9.47 4.88
C LEU A 10 -1.36 8.88 3.75
N CYS A 11 -1.55 7.57 3.80
CA CYS A 11 -2.31 6.87 2.79
C CYS A 11 -3.79 7.31 2.83
N LEU A 12 -4.25 7.88 1.72
CA LEU A 12 -5.64 8.33 1.58
C LEU A 12 -6.66 7.19 1.73
N ALA A 13 -6.27 5.95 1.41
CA ALA A 13 -7.10 4.77 1.63
C ALA A 13 -7.32 4.53 3.12
N TRP A 14 -6.24 4.61 3.92
CA TRP A 14 -6.28 4.40 5.36
C TRP A 14 -6.99 5.52 6.11
N GLN A 15 -6.79 6.77 5.69
CA GLN A 15 -7.26 7.94 6.41
C GLN A 15 -8.67 8.38 6.00
N TYR A 16 -9.08 8.13 4.75
CA TYR A 16 -10.28 8.73 4.17
C TYR A 16 -11.13 7.79 3.33
N ASP A 17 -10.83 6.47 3.29
CA ASP A 17 -11.54 5.49 2.45
C ASP A 17 -11.55 5.83 0.94
N ALA A 18 -10.64 6.68 0.47
CA ALA A 18 -10.77 7.37 -0.83
C ALA A 18 -9.68 7.04 -1.87
N CYS A 19 -8.87 5.98 -1.69
CA CYS A 19 -7.78 5.65 -2.61
C CYS A 19 -7.51 4.15 -2.71
N GLY A 20 -6.96 3.71 -3.84
CA GLY A 20 -6.47 2.35 -4.04
C GLY A 20 -5.43 2.21 -5.15
N GLU A 21 -4.80 3.30 -5.57
CA GLU A 21 -3.92 3.32 -6.75
C GLU A 21 -2.77 2.30 -6.66
N CYS A 22 -2.14 2.20 -5.48
CA CYS A 22 -1.07 1.23 -5.29
C CYS A 22 -1.54 -0.23 -5.46
N TYR A 23 -2.77 -0.54 -5.04
CA TYR A 23 -3.37 -1.87 -5.17
C TYR A 23 -3.75 -2.15 -6.63
N TYR A 24 -4.48 -1.24 -7.27
CA TYR A 24 -4.99 -1.44 -8.63
C TYR A 24 -3.90 -1.45 -9.70
N ASN A 25 -2.79 -0.74 -9.48
CA ASN A 25 -1.66 -0.70 -10.43
C ASN A 25 -0.51 -1.63 -10.04
N CYS A 26 -0.67 -2.46 -9.01
CA CYS A 26 0.33 -3.47 -8.69
C CYS A 26 0.32 -4.56 -9.78
N PRO A 27 1.47 -4.91 -10.39
CA PRO A 27 1.53 -6.01 -11.35
C PRO A 27 1.24 -7.38 -10.70
N LEU A 28 1.39 -7.46 -9.38
CA LEU A 28 1.11 -8.63 -8.55
C LEU A 28 -0.01 -8.28 -7.54
N LYS A 29 -1.07 -7.61 -8.01
CA LYS A 29 -2.26 -7.32 -7.22
C LYS A 29 -2.80 -8.61 -6.57
N ASP A 30 -3.32 -8.51 -5.36
CA ASP A 30 -3.80 -9.62 -4.51
C ASP A 30 -2.71 -10.57 -3.99
N GLU A 31 -1.51 -10.55 -4.56
CA GLU A 31 -0.34 -11.28 -4.07
C GLU A 31 0.59 -10.35 -3.27
N ALA A 32 1.19 -9.36 -3.94
CA ALA A 32 2.14 -8.41 -3.36
C ALA A 32 1.48 -7.21 -2.69
N ILE A 33 0.33 -6.76 -3.19
CA ILE A 33 -0.50 -5.74 -2.51
C ILE A 33 -1.91 -6.29 -2.40
N ARG A 34 -2.35 -6.49 -1.15
CA ARG A 34 -3.69 -6.95 -0.81
C ARG A 34 -4.57 -5.77 -0.43
N ASP A 35 -5.88 -5.95 -0.57
CA ASP A 35 -6.89 -4.96 -0.24
C ASP A 35 -7.09 -4.77 1.28
N ARG A 36 -6.74 -5.77 2.09
CA ARG A 36 -6.78 -5.73 3.56
C ARG A 36 -5.52 -6.35 4.16
N PRO A 37 -5.08 -5.87 5.34
CA PRO A 37 -4.04 -6.54 6.10
C PRO A 37 -4.57 -7.83 6.76
N PRO A 38 -3.67 -8.75 7.18
CA PRO A 38 -4.07 -9.99 7.83
C PRO A 38 -4.57 -9.81 9.27
N ASP A 39 -4.27 -8.69 9.92
CA ASP A 39 -4.77 -8.41 11.26
C ASP A 39 -6.24 -7.95 11.21
N SER A 40 -7.09 -8.62 12.00
CA SER A 40 -8.55 -8.42 11.94
C SER A 40 -8.95 -6.98 12.24
N GLU A 41 -8.36 -6.38 13.28
CA GLU A 41 -8.72 -5.01 13.69
C GLU A 41 -8.52 -3.99 12.55
N SER A 42 -7.37 -4.01 11.87
CA SER A 42 -7.15 -3.12 10.73
C SER A 42 -7.99 -3.51 9.51
N ALA A 43 -8.31 -4.80 9.35
CA ALA A 43 -9.11 -5.31 8.24
C ALA A 43 -10.58 -4.86 8.29
N GLN A 44 -11.12 -4.50 9.46
CA GLN A 44 -12.50 -3.99 9.57
C GLN A 44 -12.63 -2.47 9.48
N ALA A 45 -11.53 -1.73 9.33
CA ALA A 45 -11.57 -0.28 9.31
C ALA A 45 -12.20 0.26 8.01
N GLY A 46 -13.36 0.92 8.11
CA GLY A 46 -13.98 1.68 7.02
C GLY A 46 -14.55 0.85 5.87
N ALA A 47 -15.21 1.56 4.94
CA ALA A 47 -15.82 0.97 3.75
C ALA A 47 -14.82 0.79 2.59
N GLY A 48 -13.73 1.56 2.60
CA GLY A 48 -12.67 1.48 1.59
C GLY A 48 -11.67 0.36 1.85
N ILE A 49 -10.76 0.16 0.89
CA ILE A 49 -9.66 -0.80 1.06
C ILE A 49 -8.63 -0.29 2.08
N ARG A 50 -7.89 -1.22 2.67
CA ARG A 50 -6.76 -0.99 3.56
C ARG A 50 -5.53 -1.65 2.95
N PRO A 51 -4.93 -1.03 1.92
CA PRO A 51 -3.90 -1.68 1.14
C PRO A 51 -2.73 -2.06 2.04
N TRP A 52 -2.26 -3.30 1.86
CA TRP A 52 -1.19 -3.90 2.64
C TRP A 52 -0.20 -4.58 1.70
N VAL A 53 1.09 -4.31 1.90
CA VAL A 53 2.15 -4.93 1.11
C VAL A 53 2.55 -6.25 1.75
N ASP A 54 2.46 -7.33 0.98
CA ASP A 54 3.01 -8.63 1.34
C ASP A 54 4.50 -8.67 0.97
N PRO A 55 5.41 -8.68 1.96
CA PRO A 55 6.84 -8.61 1.70
C PRO A 55 7.40 -9.87 1.00
N GLU A 56 6.71 -11.01 1.09
CA GLU A 56 7.17 -12.25 0.43
C GLU A 56 6.89 -12.24 -1.07
N HIS A 57 5.85 -11.52 -1.50
CA HIS A 57 5.44 -11.42 -2.91
C HIS A 57 5.87 -10.11 -3.56
N CYS A 58 6.29 -9.10 -2.79
CA CYS A 58 6.72 -7.80 -3.32
C CYS A 58 8.09 -7.89 -4.01
N ILE A 59 8.09 -7.74 -5.33
CA ILE A 59 9.31 -7.76 -6.16
C ILE A 59 10.06 -6.41 -6.23
N GLY A 60 9.60 -5.38 -5.52
CA GLY A 60 10.28 -4.06 -5.50
C GLY A 60 10.22 -3.28 -6.82
N CYS A 61 9.20 -3.47 -7.65
CA CYS A 61 9.08 -2.82 -8.97
C CYS A 61 8.86 -1.29 -8.93
N GLY A 62 8.48 -0.73 -7.78
CA GLY A 62 8.29 0.71 -7.60
C GLY A 62 6.97 1.29 -8.16
N MET A 63 6.16 0.51 -8.86
CA MET A 63 4.89 0.98 -9.46
C MET A 63 3.96 1.66 -8.44
N CYS A 64 3.84 1.10 -7.24
CA CYS A 64 3.00 1.67 -6.18
C CYS A 64 3.44 3.07 -5.73
N ASN A 65 4.74 3.39 -5.78
CA ASN A 65 5.24 4.73 -5.49
C ASN A 65 4.99 5.68 -6.66
N TYR A 66 5.18 5.19 -7.89
CA TYR A 66 4.99 5.99 -9.12
C TYR A 66 3.55 6.49 -9.26
N VAL A 67 2.56 5.63 -8.95
CA VAL A 67 1.13 5.98 -9.06
C VAL A 67 0.57 6.67 -7.81
N CYS A 68 1.34 6.75 -6.72
CA CYS A 68 0.83 7.28 -5.47
C CYS A 68 0.53 8.79 -5.62
N PRO A 69 -0.71 9.25 -5.40
CA PRO A 69 -1.04 10.67 -5.49
C PRO A 69 -0.47 11.48 -4.31
N VAL A 70 -0.01 10.79 -3.25
CA VAL A 70 0.64 11.43 -2.10
C VAL A 70 2.10 11.68 -2.45
N ASN A 71 2.43 12.95 -2.68
CA ASN A 71 3.71 13.40 -3.21
C ASN A 71 4.91 13.13 -2.24
N GLU A 72 6.08 12.93 -2.84
CA GLU A 72 7.35 12.34 -2.40
C GLU A 72 8.01 12.81 -1.10
N LYS A 73 7.48 13.82 -0.38
CA LYS A 73 8.04 14.24 0.92
C LYS A 73 7.77 13.26 2.06
N ILE A 74 6.91 12.27 1.84
CA ILE A 74 6.41 11.44 2.92
C ILE A 74 6.37 9.92 2.63
N ALA A 75 6.37 9.51 1.36
CA ALA A 75 6.53 8.11 0.96
C ALA A 75 8.02 7.69 0.97
N ARG A 76 8.65 7.74 2.15
CA ARG A 76 10.07 7.41 2.28
C ARG A 76 10.24 5.90 2.07
N MET A 77 10.88 5.51 0.97
CA MET A 77 11.46 4.18 0.81
C MET A 77 12.52 3.99 1.90
N THR A 78 12.18 3.30 2.99
CA THR A 78 13.20 2.83 3.94
C THR A 78 13.88 1.62 3.30
N PHE A 79 15.02 1.86 2.66
CA PHE A 79 15.99 0.79 2.43
C PHE A 79 16.41 0.27 3.81
N GLY A 80 16.22 -1.03 4.04
CA GLY A 80 16.83 -1.71 5.18
C GLY A 80 18.34 -1.70 5.07
#